data_AF-A0A5F9DUH1-F1
#
_entry.id   AF-A0A5F9DUH1-F1
#
_cell.length_a   1.000
_cell.length_b   1.000
_cell.length_c   1.000
_cell.angle_alpha   90.00
_cell.angle_beta   90.00
_cell.angle_gamma   90.00
#
_symmetry.space_group_name_H-M   'P 1'
#
loop_
_entity.id
_entity.type
_entity.pdbx_description
1 polymer ?
#
loop_
_entity_poly.entity_id
_entity_poly.type
_entity_poly.pdbx_seq_one_letter_code
_entity_poly.pdbx_strand_id
1 'polypeptide(L)'
;MASSDWAYDGQNGPEHWSKLYPIANGNKQSPVDIKSSEVKHDTSLKPFSVSYNPASAKEIINVGHSFHVNFEDDSQSGELEDLSDISP
;
A
#
# COMPACT_ATOMS: atom_id res chain seq x y z
N MET A 1 22.15 -10.47 -15.38
CA MET A 1 20.76 -10.02 -15.20
C MET A 1 20.48 -10.08 -13.71
N ALA A 2 20.15 -8.96 -13.07
CA ALA A 2 19.80 -8.99 -11.65
C ALA A 2 18.49 -9.76 -11.53
N SER A 3 18.52 -10.91 -10.86
CA SER A 3 17.31 -11.59 -10.39
C SER A 3 16.71 -10.68 -9.34
N SER A 4 15.42 -10.31 -9.47
CA SER A 4 14.73 -9.65 -8.38
C SER A 4 14.79 -10.53 -7.14
N ASP A 5 15.11 -9.93 -6.00
CA ASP A 5 15.20 -10.60 -4.69
C ASP A 5 13.83 -11.08 -4.16
N TRP A 6 12.76 -10.83 -4.92
CA TRP A 6 11.39 -11.24 -4.63
C TRP A 6 10.62 -11.51 -5.93
N ALA A 7 9.62 -12.37 -5.84
CA ALA A 7 8.65 -12.71 -6.88
C ALA A 7 7.34 -13.17 -6.23
N TYR A 8 6.34 -13.56 -7.04
CA TYR A 8 5.10 -14.15 -6.55
C TYR A 8 5.09 -15.69 -6.55
N ASP A 9 6.15 -16.30 -7.09
CA ASP A 9 6.27 -17.75 -7.20
C ASP A 9 7.68 -18.24 -6.87
N GLY A 10 7.78 -19.57 -6.70
CA GLY A 10 9.04 -20.26 -6.50
C GLY A 10 9.78 -19.81 -5.25
N GLN A 11 11.11 -19.91 -5.29
CA GLN A 11 11.97 -19.67 -4.13
C GLN A 11 12.02 -18.20 -3.66
N ASN A 12 11.47 -17.30 -4.46
CA ASN A 12 11.38 -15.87 -4.18
C ASN A 12 9.94 -15.44 -3.85
N GLY A 13 9.01 -16.39 -3.68
CA GLY A 13 7.60 -16.16 -3.39
C GLY A 13 7.32 -15.53 -2.01
N PRO A 14 6.08 -15.10 -1.76
CA PRO A 14 5.67 -14.42 -0.51
C PRO A 14 6.00 -15.19 0.77
N GLU A 15 5.94 -16.52 0.74
CA GLU A 15 6.34 -17.42 1.82
C GLU A 15 7.83 -17.31 2.21
N HIS A 16 8.63 -16.64 1.38
CA HIS A 16 10.07 -16.47 1.55
C HIS A 16 10.50 -15.01 1.68
N TRP A 17 9.62 -14.02 1.45
CA TRP A 17 9.97 -12.60 1.52
C TRP A 17 10.56 -12.20 2.87
N SER A 18 10.09 -12.80 3.97
CA SER A 18 10.58 -12.50 5.33
C SER A 18 12.06 -12.82 5.56
N LYS A 19 12.68 -13.65 4.70
CA LYS A 19 14.12 -13.94 4.75
C LYS A 19 14.97 -12.72 4.45
N LEU A 20 14.50 -11.85 3.55
CA LEU A 20 15.21 -10.64 3.11
C LEU A 20 14.54 -9.36 3.62
N TYR A 21 13.23 -9.40 3.85
CA TYR A 21 12.42 -8.31 4.34
C TYR A 21 11.71 -8.73 5.64
N PRO A 22 12.38 -8.71 6.80
CA PRO A 22 11.84 -9.26 8.06
C PRO A 22 10.45 -8.71 8.46
N ILE A 23 10.13 -7.48 8.04
CA ILE A 23 8.83 -6.85 8.28
C ILE A 23 7.66 -7.63 7.64
N ALA A 24 7.91 -8.43 6.60
CA ALA A 24 6.92 -9.30 5.96
C ALA A 24 6.33 -10.35 6.92
N ASN A 25 6.95 -10.59 8.08
CA ASN A 25 6.44 -11.43 9.16
C ASN A 25 5.96 -10.61 10.39
N GLY A 26 5.61 -9.34 10.20
CA GLY A 26 5.10 -8.46 11.25
C GLY A 26 3.63 -8.71 11.61
N ASN A 27 3.17 -8.12 12.71
CA ASN A 27 1.80 -8.31 13.22
C ASN A 27 0.72 -7.47 12.51
N LYS A 28 1.12 -6.54 11.63
CA LYS A 28 0.23 -5.60 10.94
C LYS A 28 0.43 -5.66 9.43
N GLN A 29 0.45 -6.86 8.86
CA GLN A 29 0.61 -7.08 7.42
C GLN A 29 -0.74 -7.05 6.71
N SER A 30 -0.69 -6.74 5.41
CA SER A 30 -1.82 -6.78 4.47
C SER A 30 -1.48 -7.74 3.32
N PRO A 31 -2.48 -8.31 2.63
CA PRO A 31 -3.92 -8.18 2.87
C PRO A 31 -4.42 -8.99 4.08
N VAL A 32 -5.64 -8.68 4.55
CA VAL A 32 -6.36 -9.43 5.59
C VAL A 32 -7.77 -9.78 5.11
N ASP A 33 -8.36 -10.82 5.70
CA ASP A 33 -9.77 -11.16 5.49
C ASP A 33 -10.68 -10.24 6.32
N ILE A 34 -11.53 -9.46 5.64
CA ILE A 34 -12.47 -8.54 6.29
C ILE A 34 -13.81 -9.25 6.48
N LYS A 35 -14.07 -9.71 7.70
CA LYS A 35 -15.35 -10.33 8.07
C LYS A 35 -16.37 -9.26 8.46
N SER A 36 -17.31 -8.99 7.57
CA SER A 36 -18.33 -7.93 7.76
C SER A 36 -19.22 -8.11 9.00
N SER A 37 -19.32 -9.32 9.55
CA SER A 37 -20.01 -9.58 10.83
C SER A 37 -19.22 -9.12 12.06
N GLU A 38 -17.91 -8.94 11.93
CA GLU A 38 -16.99 -8.58 13.02
C GLU A 38 -16.57 -7.09 12.96
N VAL A 39 -16.88 -6.38 11.88
CA VAL A 39 -16.56 -4.94 11.75
C VAL A 39 -17.49 -4.08 12.60
N LYS A 40 -16.95 -2.98 13.13
CA LYS A 40 -17.71 -1.99 13.90
C LYS A 40 -17.83 -0.71 13.09
N HIS A 41 -19.06 -0.23 12.92
CA HIS A 41 -19.30 1.06 12.27
C HIS A 41 -18.84 2.19 13.19
N ASP A 42 -17.85 2.96 12.74
CA ASP A 42 -17.38 4.15 13.43
C ASP A 42 -18.09 5.39 12.87
N THR A 43 -19.06 5.91 13.63
CA THR A 43 -19.85 7.10 13.26
C THR A 43 -19.05 8.40 13.32
N SER A 44 -17.84 8.40 13.88
CA SER A 44 -16.98 9.58 13.93
C SER A 44 -16.22 9.81 12.62
N LEU A 45 -16.13 8.79 11.76
CA LEU A 45 -15.49 8.89 10.45
C LEU A 45 -16.24 9.86 9.55
N LYS A 46 -15.51 10.84 9.01
CA LYS A 46 -16.04 11.82 8.06
C LYS A 46 -16.07 11.23 6.64
N PRO A 47 -16.99 11.67 5.78
CA PRO A 47 -16.96 11.33 4.37
C PRO A 47 -15.61 11.71 3.74
N PHE A 48 -15.01 10.78 3.01
CA PHE A 48 -13.81 11.04 2.21
C PHE A 48 -14.22 11.61 0.85
N SER A 49 -13.53 12.66 0.39
CA SER A 49 -13.73 13.28 -0.93
C SER A 49 -12.38 13.47 -1.60
N VAL A 50 -12.32 13.20 -2.90
CA VAL A 50 -11.13 13.36 -3.72
C VAL A 50 -11.47 14.04 -5.03
N SER A 51 -10.60 14.94 -5.49
CA SER A 51 -10.73 15.65 -6.76
C SER A 51 -9.48 15.40 -7.60
N TYR A 52 -9.56 14.43 -8.50
CA TYR A 52 -8.47 14.13 -9.42
C TYR A 52 -8.46 15.11 -10.60
N ASN A 53 -7.28 15.58 -10.98
CA ASN A 53 -7.07 16.26 -12.26
C ASN A 53 -6.73 15.21 -13.33
N PRO A 54 -7.57 14.95 -14.35
CA PRO A 54 -7.27 13.95 -15.37
C PRO A 54 -5.99 14.27 -16.16
N ALA A 55 -5.64 15.55 -16.29
CA ALA A 55 -4.43 15.98 -16.97
C ALA A 55 -3.15 15.67 -16.19
N SER A 56 -3.24 15.27 -14.91
CA SER A 56 -2.06 14.92 -14.14
C SER A 56 -1.54 13.51 -14.42
N ALA A 57 -2.27 12.64 -15.12
CA ALA A 57 -1.78 11.33 -15.52
C ALA A 57 -0.69 11.45 -16.61
N LYS A 58 0.49 10.87 -16.37
CA LYS A 58 1.66 10.99 -17.26
C LYS A 58 1.87 9.79 -18.15
N GLU A 59 1.97 8.61 -17.55
CA GLU A 59 2.44 7.41 -18.23
C GLU A 59 1.89 6.15 -17.59
N ILE A 60 1.86 5.08 -18.40
CA ILE A 60 1.59 3.71 -17.96
C ILE A 60 2.86 2.90 -18.12
N ILE A 61 3.34 2.29 -17.04
CA ILE A 61 4.58 1.50 -17.03
C ILE A 61 4.28 0.08 -16.56
N ASN A 62 4.77 -0.91 -17.32
CA ASN A 62 4.87 -2.28 -16.82
C ASN A 62 6.18 -2.43 -16.03
N VAL A 63 6.07 -2.66 -14.72
CA VAL A 63 7.22 -2.81 -13.81
C VAL A 63 7.61 -4.28 -13.58
N GLY A 64 7.07 -5.19 -14.39
CA GLY A 64 7.30 -6.63 -14.35
C GLY A 64 6.35 -7.39 -13.43
N HIS A 65 6.03 -6.83 -12.27
CA HIS A 65 5.16 -7.45 -11.25
C HIS A 65 3.77 -6.78 -11.12
N SER A 66 3.55 -5.66 -11.82
CA SER A 66 2.30 -4.92 -11.94
C SER A 66 2.41 -3.95 -13.12
N PHE A 67 1.36 -3.16 -13.38
CA PHE A 67 1.47 -1.93 -14.15
C PHE A 67 1.14 -0.73 -13.24
N HIS A 68 1.87 0.36 -13.41
CA HIS A 68 1.67 1.61 -12.68
C HIS A 68 1.15 2.68 -13.63
N VAL A 69 0.29 3.56 -13.10
CA VAL A 69 -0.04 4.83 -13.75
C VAL A 69 0.59 5.93 -12.89
N ASN A 70 1.57 6.64 -13.43
CA ASN A 70 2.22 7.73 -12.71
C ASN A 70 1.47 9.03 -12.95
N PHE A 71 1.26 9.81 -11.89
CA PHE A 71 0.65 11.13 -11.94
C PHE A 71 1.70 12.22 -11.63
N GLU A 72 1.49 13.48 -12.04
CA GLU A 72 2.29 14.59 -11.53
C GLU A 72 2.01 14.79 -10.06
N ASP A 73 3.08 14.82 -9.26
CA ASP A 73 3.01 15.15 -7.84
C ASP A 73 3.07 16.68 -7.71
N ASP A 74 1.91 17.32 -7.64
CA ASP A 74 1.82 18.68 -7.11
C ASP A 74 2.12 18.55 -5.62
N SER A 75 3.34 18.90 -5.23
CA SER A 75 3.80 18.89 -3.84
C SER A 75 3.04 19.90 -2.98
N GLN A 76 1.74 19.71 -2.79
CA GLN A 76 0.94 20.27 -1.71
C GLN A 76 0.60 19.13 -0.77
N SER A 77 1.57 18.88 0.12
CA SER A 77 1.41 18.40 1.49
C SER A 77 -0.03 18.01 1.88
N GLY A 78 -0.40 16.76 1.62
CA GLY A 78 -1.25 16.04 2.54
C GLY A 78 -0.40 15.75 3.77
N GLU A 79 -0.46 16.64 4.76
CA GLU A 79 0.11 16.40 6.08
C GLU A 79 -0.52 15.12 6.62
N LEU A 80 0.23 14.02 6.58
CA LEU A 80 -0.08 12.85 7.38
C LEU A 80 0.16 13.28 8.82
N GLU A 81 -0.91 13.65 9.54
CA GLU A 81 -0.84 13.87 10.98
C GLU A 81 -0.11 12.65 11.59
N ASP A 82 1.04 12.95 12.19
CA ASP A 82 1.94 12.00 12.80
C ASP A 82 1.17 11.15 13.82
N LEU A 83 1.00 9.85 13.55
CA LEU A 83 0.33 8.90 14.44
C LEU A 83 1.16 8.57 15.70
N SER A 84 2.15 9.39 16.04
CA SER A 84 2.96 9.26 17.25
C SER A 84 2.17 9.57 18.53
N ASP A 85 1.01 10.23 18.45
CA ASP A 85 0.17 10.58 19.61
C ASP A 85 -0.83 9.50 20.05
N ILE A 86 -0.80 8.29 19.46
CA ILE A 86 -1.57 7.15 19.97
C ILE A 86 -0.61 6.09 20.54
N SER A 87 -0.10 6.35 21.74
CA SER A 87 0.25 5.30 22.69
C SER A 87 -0.89 5.09 23.70
N PRO A 88 -1.06 3.87 24.24
CA PRO A 88 -1.99 3.65 25.34
C PRO A 88 -1.59 4.40 26.62
#